data_AF-A0A6B3I8M3-F1
#
_entry.id   AF-A0A6B3I8M3-F1
#
_cell.length_a   1.000
_cell.length_b   1.000
_cell.length_c   1.000
_cell.angle_alpha   90.00
_cell.angle_beta   90.00
_cell.angle_gamma   90.00
#
_symmetry.space_group_name_H-M   'P 1'
#
loop_
_entity.id
_entity.type
_entity.pdbx_description
1 polymer ?
#
loop_
_entity_poly.entity_id
_entity_poly.type
_entity_poly.pdbx_seq_one_letter_code
_entity_poly.pdbx_strand_id
1 'polypeptide(L)'
;LSREELERLAESSRPIVRLRDQWVLIDPEEARRARETQDRKITPMDALGAALTGSTEVDGRRVEVAATGRLEQLRKRLADPESVSQQSVGQPEALTATLRDYQLRGLNWLNTMTSLGLGACLADDMGLGKTITLIALHLHRQSDRDAAGPTLVVCPTSLMGNWQRE
;
A
#
# COMPACT_ATOMS: atom_id res chain seq x y z
N LEU A 1 10.57 14.64 16.28
CA LEU A 1 10.46 15.17 17.66
C LEU A 1 9.95 14.07 18.58
N SER A 2 10.51 13.97 19.78
CA SER A 2 9.91 13.20 20.87
C SER A 2 8.72 13.96 21.48
N ARG A 3 7.89 13.25 22.25
CA ARG A 3 6.72 13.85 22.94
C ARG A 3 7.14 14.99 23.88
N GLU A 4 8.18 14.75 24.67
CA GLU A 4 8.75 15.74 25.60
C GLU A 4 9.36 16.95 24.90
N GLU A 5 9.90 16.79 23.68
CA GLU A 5 10.38 17.92 22.88
C GLU A 5 9.22 18.76 22.36
N LEU A 6 8.09 18.15 21.97
CA LEU A 6 6.91 18.87 21.52
C LEU A 6 6.18 19.59 22.67
N GLU A 7 6.10 18.96 23.85
CA GLU A 7 5.53 19.59 25.05
C GLU A 7 6.29 20.86 25.43
N ARG A 8 7.63 20.79 25.45
CA ARG A 8 8.48 21.97 25.69
C ARG A 8 8.28 23.08 24.66
N LEU A 9 8.02 22.73 23.41
CA LEU A 9 7.73 23.71 22.35
C LEU A 9 6.36 24.36 22.51
N ALA A 10 5.33 23.58 22.84
CA ALA A 10 3.97 24.08 23.01
C ALA A 10 3.82 24.98 24.26
N GLU A 11 4.65 24.77 25.28
CA GLU A 11 4.74 25.63 26.47
C GLU A 11 5.58 26.89 26.25
N SER A 12 6.49 26.86 25.27
CA SER A 12 7.33 27.99 24.89
C SER A 12 6.53 29.03 24.09
N SER A 13 6.21 30.17 24.70
CA SER A 13 5.66 31.33 23.99
C SER A 13 6.69 32.03 23.07
N ARG A 14 7.92 31.52 22.98
CA ARG A 14 9.00 32.13 22.19
C ARG A 14 9.15 31.40 20.85
N PRO A 15 9.27 32.13 19.73
CA PRO A 15 9.35 31.54 18.40
C PRO A 15 10.71 30.91 18.08
N ILE A 16 11.72 31.06 18.94
CA ILE A 16 13.05 30.49 18.76
C ILE A 16 13.31 29.54 19.92
N VAL A 17 13.46 28.25 19.62
CA VAL A 17 13.68 27.20 20.62
C VAL A 17 14.89 26.36 20.25
N ARG A 18 15.71 26.02 21.25
CA ARG A 18 16.87 25.15 21.07
C ARG A 18 16.43 23.69 21.17
N LEU A 19 16.53 22.96 20.07
CA LEU A 19 16.23 21.53 19.98
C LEU A 19 17.49 20.79 19.50
N ARG A 20 17.93 19.77 20.27
CA ARG A 20 19.08 18.93 19.91
C ARG A 20 20.32 19.73 19.50
N ASP A 21 20.66 20.73 20.30
CA ASP A 21 21.76 21.68 20.06
C ASP A 21 21.67 22.56 18.81
N GLN A 22 20.49 22.63 18.19
CA GLN A 22 20.19 23.53 17.08
C GLN A 22 19.11 24.54 17.45
N TRP A 23 19.26 25.79 17.02
CA TRP A 23 18.21 26.81 17.16
C TRP A 23 17.24 26.69 15.99
N VAL A 24 15.96 26.51 16.29
CA VAL A 24 14.90 26.37 15.27
C VAL A 24 13.86 27.45 15.50
N LEU A 25 13.44 28.10 14.41
CA LEU A 25 12.30 29.01 14.41
C LEU A 25 11.02 28.18 14.26
N ILE A 26 10.12 28.26 15.24
CA ILE A 26 8.85 27.53 15.27
C ILE A 26 7.76 28.53 15.66
N ASP A 27 6.68 28.58 14.89
CA ASP A 27 5.51 29.36 15.25
C ASP A 27 4.87 28.76 16.53
N PRO A 28 4.74 29.51 17.64
CA PRO A 28 4.12 29.01 18.87
C PRO A 28 2.70 28.48 18.66
N GLU A 29 1.96 29.05 17.71
CA GLU A 29 0.61 28.58 17.38
C GLU A 29 0.63 27.25 16.61
N GLU A 30 1.66 26.99 15.80
CA GLU A 30 1.85 25.68 15.17
C GLU A 30 2.24 24.61 16.20
N ALA A 31 3.13 24.94 17.16
CA ALA A 31 3.53 24.02 18.21
C ALA A 31 2.34 23.62 19.12
N ARG A 32 1.49 24.59 19.48
CA ARG A 32 0.30 24.34 20.28
C ARG A 32 -0.73 23.48 19.55
N ARG A 33 -0.98 23.75 18.26
CA ARG A 33 -1.86 22.91 17.42
C ARG A 33 -1.32 21.50 17.25
N ALA A 34 -0.03 21.33 16.97
CA ALA A 34 0.59 20.02 16.82
C ALA A 34 0.40 19.16 18.09
N ARG A 35 0.38 19.77 19.28
CA ARG A 35 0.04 19.10 20.54
C ARG A 35 -1.42 18.65 20.58
N GLU A 36 -2.36 19.51 20.18
CA GLU A 36 -3.80 19.20 20.17
C GLU A 36 -4.16 18.09 19.16
N THR A 37 -3.46 18.05 18.02
CA THR A 37 -3.66 17.02 16.99
C THR A 37 -3.02 15.67 17.36
N GLN A 38 -2.09 15.64 18.31
CA GLN A 38 -1.21 14.49 18.58
C GLN A 38 -1.95 13.22 19.01
N ASP A 39 -3.14 13.35 19.61
CA ASP A 39 -3.94 12.23 20.12
C ASP A 39 -5.10 11.83 19.18
N ARG A 40 -5.12 12.35 17.94
CA ARG A 40 -6.18 11.99 16.98
C ARG A 40 -5.96 10.56 16.48
N LYS A 41 -6.89 9.68 16.81
CA LYS A 41 -6.94 8.32 16.25
C LYS A 41 -7.35 8.43 14.78
N ILE A 42 -6.47 7.98 13.89
CA ILE A 42 -6.78 7.76 12.47
C ILE A 42 -7.06 6.29 12.24
N THR A 43 -7.91 5.99 11.24
CA THR A 43 -8.12 4.59 10.88
C THR A 43 -6.87 4.03 10.19
N PRO A 44 -6.62 2.72 10.23
CA PRO A 44 -5.50 2.12 9.49
C PRO A 44 -5.50 2.45 7.99
N MET A 45 -6.69 2.57 7.38
CA MET A 45 -6.82 2.92 5.97
C MET A 45 -6.45 4.38 5.71
N ASP A 46 -6.85 5.31 6.58
CA ASP A 46 -6.45 6.72 6.47
C ASP A 46 -4.94 6.86 6.67
N ALA A 47 -4.36 6.13 7.63
CA ALA A 47 -2.92 6.10 7.85
C ALA A 47 -2.16 5.59 6.62
N LEU A 48 -2.65 4.51 6.01
CA LEU A 48 -2.07 3.96 4.79
C LEU A 48 -2.20 4.90 3.60
N GLY A 49 -3.39 5.49 3.41
CA GLY A 49 -3.63 6.49 2.37
C GLY A 49 -2.68 7.67 2.52
N ALA A 50 -2.62 8.25 3.71
CA ALA A 50 -1.72 9.36 4.07
C ALA A 50 -0.24 9.01 3.86
N ALA A 51 0.16 7.78 4.20
CA ALA A 51 1.52 7.31 3.96
C ALA A 51 1.83 7.18 2.46
N LEU A 52 0.90 6.65 1.66
CA LEU A 52 1.08 6.47 0.22
C LEU A 52 1.09 7.80 -0.55
N THR A 53 0.26 8.76 -0.15
CA THR A 53 0.18 10.09 -0.77
C THR A 53 1.22 11.08 -0.23
N GLY A 54 1.86 10.74 0.90
CA GLY A 54 2.80 11.60 1.63
C GLY A 54 2.13 12.80 2.32
N SER A 55 0.80 12.88 2.33
CA SER A 55 0.07 14.00 2.94
C SER A 55 -1.38 13.65 3.29
N THR A 56 -1.94 14.37 4.26
CA THR A 56 -3.34 14.25 4.66
C THR A 56 -3.95 15.62 4.95
N GLU A 57 -5.27 15.72 4.97
CA GLU A 57 -5.95 16.91 5.48
C GLU A 57 -6.23 16.76 6.98
N VAL A 58 -5.89 17.81 7.74
CA VAL A 58 -6.21 17.96 9.15
C VAL A 58 -6.83 19.34 9.31
N ASP A 59 -8.09 19.38 9.76
CA ASP A 59 -8.85 20.61 10.02
C ASP A 59 -8.80 21.61 8.83
N GLY A 60 -8.95 21.09 7.61
CA GLY A 60 -8.97 21.86 6.36
C GLY A 60 -7.59 22.29 5.85
N ARG A 61 -6.50 21.76 6.42
CA ARG A 61 -5.13 22.05 5.98
C ARG A 61 -4.41 20.78 5.58
N ARG A 62 -3.64 20.88 4.50
CA ARG A 62 -2.76 19.80 4.05
C ARG A 62 -1.51 19.74 4.94
N VAL A 63 -1.23 18.57 5.48
CA VAL A 63 -0.07 18.29 6.33
C VAL A 63 0.74 17.18 5.69
N GLU A 64 2.07 17.30 5.70
CA GLU A 64 2.98 16.24 5.24
C GLU A 64 3.03 15.08 6.23
N VAL A 65 3.13 13.87 5.67
CA VAL A 65 3.06 12.63 6.44
C VAL A 65 4.31 11.81 6.17
N ALA A 66 5.05 11.53 7.25
CA ALA A 66 6.17 10.62 7.25
C ALA A 66 5.77 9.32 7.96
N ALA A 67 5.65 8.23 7.21
CA ALA A 67 5.43 6.91 7.80
C ALA A 67 6.71 6.39 8.46
N THR A 68 6.55 5.62 9.53
CA THR A 68 7.67 4.98 10.25
C THR A 68 7.33 3.53 10.60
N GLY A 69 8.34 2.74 10.94
CA GLY A 69 8.17 1.35 11.38
C GLY A 69 7.47 0.46 10.35
N ARG A 70 6.46 -0.32 10.79
CA ARG A 70 5.73 -1.28 9.95
C ARG A 70 4.93 -0.59 8.84
N LEU A 71 4.42 0.61 9.08
CA LEU A 71 3.67 1.36 8.06
C LEU A 71 4.57 1.79 6.91
N GLU A 72 5.80 2.22 7.21
CA GLU A 72 6.78 2.55 6.17
C GLU A 72 7.22 1.32 5.38
N GLN A 73 7.37 0.17 6.04
CA GLN A 73 7.65 -1.10 5.35
C GLN A 73 6.51 -1.48 4.40
N LEU A 74 5.26 -1.35 4.84
CA LEU A 74 4.08 -1.59 4.00
C LEU A 74 4.02 -0.59 2.84
N ARG A 75 4.24 0.70 3.09
CA ARG A 75 4.29 1.74 2.05
C ARG A 75 5.33 1.40 0.98
N LYS A 76 6.55 1.00 1.38
CA LYS A 76 7.60 0.59 0.44
C LYS A 76 7.19 -0.63 -0.40
N ARG A 77 6.59 -1.64 0.21
CA ARG A 77 6.06 -2.83 -0.49
C ARG A 77 5.01 -2.50 -1.55
N LEU A 78 4.19 -1.48 -1.30
CA LEU A 78 3.14 -1.06 -2.22
C LEU A 78 3.62 -0.08 -3.28
N ALA A 79 4.56 0.81 -2.94
CA ALA A 79 5.10 1.82 -3.85
C ALA A 79 6.08 1.21 -4.85
N ASP A 80 6.79 0.16 -4.47
CA ASP A 80 7.74 -0.55 -5.33
C ASP A 80 7.57 -2.08 -5.17
N PRO A 81 6.47 -2.64 -5.72
CA PRO A 81 6.17 -4.06 -5.59
C PRO A 81 7.20 -4.96 -6.28
N GLU A 82 7.90 -4.46 -7.30
CA GLU A 82 8.98 -5.20 -7.97
C GLU A 82 10.21 -5.32 -7.06
N SER A 83 10.63 -4.24 -6.39
CA SER A 83 11.82 -4.25 -5.52
C SER A 83 11.69 -5.06 -4.23
N VAL A 84 10.46 -5.21 -3.71
CA VAL A 84 10.21 -5.87 -2.41
C VAL A 84 9.70 -7.31 -2.58
N SER A 85 9.56 -7.81 -3.81
CA SER A 85 9.23 -9.21 -4.07
C SER A 85 10.41 -10.14 -3.75
N GLN A 86 10.60 -10.44 -2.46
CA GLN A 86 11.59 -11.44 -2.01
C GLN A 86 11.28 -12.86 -2.53
N GLN A 87 10.05 -13.07 -3.02
CA GLN A 87 9.61 -14.32 -3.65
C GLN A 87 8.95 -13.99 -4.98
N SER A 88 9.77 -13.98 -6.04
CA SER A 88 9.24 -13.98 -7.40
C SER A 88 8.49 -15.29 -7.62
N VAL A 89 7.19 -15.18 -7.84
CA VAL A 89 6.31 -16.27 -8.26
C VAL A 89 6.59 -16.54 -9.73
N GLY A 90 7.10 -17.74 -10.00
CA GLY A 90 7.23 -18.27 -11.34
C GLY A 90 5.88 -18.67 -11.93
N GLN A 91 5.90 -19.11 -13.20
CA GLN A 91 4.70 -19.66 -13.81
C GLN A 91 4.21 -20.90 -13.03
N PRO A 92 2.92 -21.01 -12.71
CA PRO A 92 2.37 -22.22 -12.08
C PRO A 92 2.52 -23.44 -12.99
N GLU A 93 2.95 -24.57 -12.44
CA GLU A 93 3.12 -25.82 -13.22
C GLU A 93 1.81 -26.31 -13.83
N ALA A 94 0.68 -26.08 -13.15
CA ALA A 94 -0.65 -26.46 -13.63
C ALA A 94 -1.15 -25.60 -14.79
N LEU A 95 -0.46 -24.50 -15.14
CA LEU A 95 -0.87 -23.62 -16.24
C LEU A 95 -0.45 -24.24 -17.59
N THR A 96 -1.44 -24.60 -18.41
CA THR A 96 -1.20 -25.12 -19.77
C THR A 96 -1.06 -23.99 -20.78
N ALA A 97 -0.10 -23.09 -20.53
CA ALA A 97 0.23 -21.95 -21.38
C ALA A 97 1.62 -21.42 -21.00
N THR A 98 2.13 -20.43 -21.74
CA THR A 98 3.38 -19.73 -21.38
C THR A 98 3.08 -18.25 -21.14
N LEU A 99 3.35 -17.80 -19.93
CA LEU A 99 3.22 -16.39 -19.57
C LEU A 99 4.33 -15.57 -20.21
N ARG A 100 3.97 -14.39 -20.72
CA ARG A 100 4.95 -13.38 -21.14
C ARG A 100 5.53 -12.67 -19.92
N ASP A 101 6.70 -12.07 -20.06
CA ASP A 101 7.39 -11.39 -18.94
C ASP A 101 6.52 -10.35 -18.23
N TYR A 102 5.74 -9.57 -18.98
CA TYR A 102 4.83 -8.59 -18.38
C TYR A 102 3.66 -9.24 -17.63
N GLN A 103 3.21 -10.44 -18.04
CA GLN A 103 2.18 -11.21 -17.34
C GLN A 103 2.75 -11.85 -16.07
N LEU A 104 4.00 -12.31 -16.09
CA LEU A 104 4.71 -12.74 -14.89
C LEU A 104 4.86 -11.60 -13.89
N ARG A 105 5.18 -10.38 -14.35
CA ARG A 105 5.18 -9.18 -13.49
C ARG A 105 3.78 -8.89 -12.92
N GLY A 106 2.74 -8.96 -13.75
CA GLY A 106 1.35 -8.85 -13.29
C GLY A 106 0.96 -9.90 -12.25
N LEU A 107 1.36 -11.16 -12.44
CA LEU A 107 1.17 -12.25 -11.48
C LEU A 107 1.87 -11.96 -10.15
N ASN A 108 3.13 -11.54 -10.19
CA ASN A 108 3.91 -11.19 -9.00
C ASN A 108 3.28 -10.03 -8.22
N TRP A 109 2.80 -9.01 -8.94
CA TRP A 109 2.09 -7.90 -8.34
C TRP A 109 0.79 -8.35 -7.67
N LEU A 110 -0.04 -9.13 -8.35
CA LEU A 110 -1.29 -9.68 -7.80
C LEU A 110 -1.04 -10.56 -6.56
N ASN A 111 -0.01 -11.41 -6.60
CA ASN A 111 0.37 -12.23 -5.46
C ASN A 111 0.78 -11.36 -4.26
N THR A 112 1.60 -10.33 -4.51
CA THR A 112 2.01 -9.38 -3.46
C THR A 112 0.80 -8.70 -2.82
N MET A 113 -0.11 -8.16 -3.62
CA MET A 113 -1.31 -7.48 -3.13
C MET A 113 -2.20 -8.43 -2.30
N THR A 114 -2.46 -9.63 -2.82
CA THR A 114 -3.33 -10.60 -2.14
C THR A 114 -2.68 -11.21 -0.89
N SER A 115 -1.35 -11.39 -0.86
CA SER A 115 -0.60 -11.82 0.34
C SER A 115 -0.62 -10.77 1.46
N LEU A 116 -0.82 -9.50 1.11
CA LEU A 116 -1.01 -8.40 2.06
C LEU A 116 -2.46 -8.30 2.57
N GLY A 117 -3.37 -9.16 2.09
CA GLY A 117 -4.79 -9.09 2.39
C GLY A 117 -5.53 -7.97 1.65
N LEU A 118 -4.91 -7.41 0.60
CA LEU A 118 -5.49 -6.34 -0.21
C LEU A 118 -6.16 -6.89 -1.47
N GLY A 119 -7.20 -6.19 -1.92
CA GLY A 119 -7.71 -6.34 -3.27
C GLY A 119 -6.78 -5.69 -4.30
N ALA A 120 -6.98 -6.05 -5.57
CA ALA A 120 -6.20 -5.52 -6.69
C ALA A 120 -7.11 -5.20 -7.88
N CYS A 121 -6.83 -4.09 -8.57
CA CYS A 121 -7.48 -3.72 -9.82
C CYS A 121 -6.48 -3.90 -10.96
N LEU A 122 -6.57 -5.02 -11.69
CA LEU A 122 -5.73 -5.25 -12.87
C LEU A 122 -6.31 -4.51 -14.07
N ALA A 123 -5.88 -3.26 -14.26
CA ALA A 123 -6.41 -2.34 -15.26
C ALA A 123 -5.52 -2.19 -16.51
N ASP A 124 -4.79 -3.26 -16.87
CA ASP A 124 -3.97 -3.30 -18.09
C ASP A 124 -4.81 -3.05 -19.34
N ASP A 125 -4.18 -2.62 -20.43
CA ASP A 125 -4.83 -2.46 -21.73
C ASP A 125 -5.54 -3.74 -22.21
N MET A 126 -6.56 -3.55 -23.04
CA MET A 126 -7.28 -4.66 -23.66
C MET A 126 -6.32 -5.49 -24.54
N GLY A 127 -6.45 -6.81 -24.48
CA GLY A 127 -5.61 -7.72 -25.26
C GLY A 127 -4.30 -8.15 -24.58
N LEU A 128 -3.91 -7.55 -23.44
CA LEU A 128 -2.72 -7.97 -22.70
C LEU A 128 -2.88 -9.30 -21.92
N GLY A 129 -4.03 -9.96 -22.00
CA GLY A 129 -4.24 -11.26 -21.38
C GLY A 129 -4.39 -11.18 -19.86
N LYS A 130 -5.30 -10.31 -19.39
CA LYS A 130 -5.65 -10.22 -17.96
C LYS A 130 -6.28 -11.52 -17.42
N THR A 131 -7.06 -12.22 -18.26
CA THR A 131 -7.71 -13.49 -17.94
C THR A 131 -6.68 -14.56 -17.55
N ILE A 132 -5.75 -14.88 -18.45
CA ILE A 132 -4.66 -15.83 -18.19
C ILE A 132 -3.80 -15.41 -16.98
N THR A 133 -3.54 -14.12 -16.76
CA THR A 133 -2.83 -13.64 -15.55
C THR A 133 -3.62 -13.95 -14.27
N LEU A 134 -4.95 -13.78 -14.27
CA LEU A 134 -5.81 -14.12 -13.13
C LEU A 134 -5.87 -15.64 -12.91
N ILE A 135 -5.97 -16.44 -13.99
CA ILE A 135 -5.95 -17.90 -13.92
C ILE A 135 -4.63 -18.38 -13.33
N ALA A 136 -3.50 -17.80 -13.75
CA ALA A 136 -2.20 -18.09 -13.17
C ALA A 136 -2.16 -17.78 -11.66
N LEU A 137 -2.74 -16.65 -11.22
CA LEU A 137 -2.85 -16.35 -9.79
C LEU A 137 -3.69 -17.41 -9.05
N HIS A 138 -4.83 -17.79 -9.62
CA HIS A 138 -5.68 -18.84 -9.04
C HIS A 138 -4.91 -20.16 -8.89
N LEU A 139 -4.27 -20.63 -9.96
CA LEU A 139 -3.48 -21.87 -9.95
C LEU A 139 -2.33 -21.81 -8.95
N HIS A 140 -1.62 -20.66 -8.86
CA HIS A 140 -0.58 -20.46 -7.85
C HIS A 140 -1.15 -20.61 -6.43
N ARG A 141 -2.26 -19.96 -6.12
CA ARG A 141 -2.89 -20.03 -4.80
C ARG A 141 -3.40 -21.42 -4.45
N GLN A 142 -3.85 -22.19 -5.44
CA GLN A 142 -4.28 -23.58 -5.23
C GLN A 142 -3.12 -24.53 -4.86
N SER A 143 -1.87 -24.15 -5.16
CA SER A 143 -0.69 -24.93 -4.75
C SER A 143 -0.31 -24.74 -3.27
N ASP A 144 -0.81 -23.68 -2.63
CA ASP A 144 -0.59 -23.38 -1.22
C ASP A 144 -1.85 -23.71 -0.40
N ARG A 145 -1.72 -24.58 0.60
CA ARG A 145 -2.86 -25.03 1.42
C ARG A 145 -3.53 -23.90 2.19
N ASP A 146 -2.78 -22.88 2.60
CA ASP A 146 -3.33 -21.77 3.39
C ASP A 146 -4.05 -20.73 2.51
N ALA A 147 -3.69 -20.69 1.22
CA ALA A 147 -4.28 -19.77 0.24
C ALA A 147 -5.35 -20.41 -0.66
N ALA A 148 -5.40 -21.74 -0.72
CA ALA A 148 -6.31 -22.51 -1.54
C ALA A 148 -7.78 -22.30 -1.14
N GLY A 149 -8.67 -22.27 -2.13
CA GLY A 149 -10.09 -22.05 -1.91
C GLY A 149 -10.88 -21.83 -3.21
N PRO A 150 -12.21 -21.84 -3.13
CA PRO A 150 -13.05 -21.60 -4.29
C PRO A 150 -12.83 -20.18 -4.84
N THR A 151 -12.83 -20.04 -6.16
CA THR A 151 -12.76 -18.75 -6.85
C THR A 151 -14.05 -18.52 -7.62
N LEU A 152 -14.69 -17.37 -7.41
CA LEU A 152 -15.88 -16.94 -8.14
C LEU A 152 -15.49 -15.90 -9.18
N VAL A 153 -15.73 -16.20 -10.45
CA VAL A 153 -15.60 -15.24 -11.55
C VAL A 153 -16.97 -14.70 -11.90
N VAL A 154 -17.12 -13.38 -11.79
CA VAL A 154 -18.32 -12.66 -12.26
C VAL A 154 -17.94 -11.91 -13.53
N CYS A 155 -18.60 -12.24 -14.65
CA CYS A 155 -18.35 -11.60 -15.93
C CYS A 155 -19.67 -11.41 -16.71
N PRO A 156 -19.71 -10.49 -17.70
CA PRO A 156 -20.83 -10.40 -18.64
C PRO A 156 -21.11 -11.73 -19.33
N THR A 157 -22.37 -12.04 -19.61
CA THR A 157 -22.78 -13.29 -20.27
C THR A 157 -22.03 -13.53 -21.59
N SER A 158 -21.76 -12.48 -22.36
CA SER A 158 -21.02 -12.55 -23.63
C SER A 158 -19.57 -13.03 -23.49
N LEU A 159 -18.98 -12.98 -22.29
CA LEU A 159 -17.61 -13.41 -22.01
C LEU A 159 -17.54 -14.80 -21.36
N MET A 160 -18.66 -15.39 -20.94
CA MET A 160 -18.66 -16.71 -20.29
C MET A 160 -18.00 -17.79 -21.15
N GLY A 161 -18.28 -17.80 -22.46
CA GLY A 161 -17.67 -18.75 -23.39
C GLY A 161 -16.16 -18.56 -23.57
N ASN A 162 -15.63 -17.35 -23.34
CA ASN A 162 -14.18 -17.12 -23.35
C ASN A 162 -13.56 -17.66 -22.05
N TRP A 163 -14.16 -17.38 -20.90
CA TRP A 163 -13.72 -17.88 -19.59
C TRP A 163 -13.78 -19.40 -19.45
N GLN A 164 -14.72 -20.07 -20.13
CA GLN A 164 -14.79 -21.54 -20.12
C GLN A 164 -13.75 -22.21 -21.02
N ARG A 165 -13.25 -21.48 -22.05
CA ARG A 165 -12.25 -22.00 -22.98
C ARG A 165 -10.82 -21.78 -22.49
N GLU A 166 -10.58 -20.66 -21.81
CA GLU A 166 -9.31 -20.41 -21.09
C GLU A 166 -9.18 -21.31 -19.86
#